data_AF-A0A3B0BJR6-F1
#
_entry.id   AF-A0A3B0BJR6-F1
#
_cell.length_a   1.000
_cell.length_b   1.000
_cell.length_c   1.000
_cell.angle_alpha   90.00
_cell.angle_beta   90.00
_cell.angle_gamma   90.00
#
_symmetry.space_group_name_H-M   'P 1'
#
loop_
_entity.id
_entity.type
_entity.pdbx_description
1 polymer ?
#
loop_
_entity_poly.entity_id
_entity_poly.type
_entity_poly.pdbx_seq_one_letter_code
_entity_poly.pdbx_strand_id
1 'polypeptide(L)' 'MGKAKAKAKQVKGKLKESAGSATGDKRMEAEGRAEKLTGKIQESAEKARKNLSGGR' A
#
# COMPACT_ATOMS: atom_id res chain seq x y z
N MET A 1 10.13 2.36 13.80
CA MET A 1 8.79 2.90 13.47
C MET A 1 7.80 1.75 13.51
N GLY A 2 6.92 1.73 14.52
CA GLY A 2 6.26 0.50 15.00
C GLY A 2 5.26 -0.16 14.04
N LYS A 3 5.18 -1.49 14.12
CA LYS A 3 4.25 -2.38 13.40
C LYS A 3 2.77 -1.91 13.49
N ALA A 4 2.42 -1.14 14.51
CA ALA A 4 1.12 -0.49 14.67
C ALA A 4 0.79 0.49 13.52
N LYS A 5 1.75 1.28 13.03
CA LYS A 5 1.53 2.20 11.89
C LYS A 5 1.28 1.44 10.59
N ALA A 6 1.98 0.33 10.38
CA ALA A 6 1.80 -0.52 9.21
C ALA A 6 0.41 -1.18 9.19
N LYS A 7 -0.01 -1.75 10.33
CA LYS A 7 -1.38 -2.28 10.49
C LYS A 7 -2.44 -1.19 10.33
N ALA A 8 -2.25 -0.02 10.90
CA ALA A 8 -3.17 1.10 10.77
C ALA A 8 -3.32 1.55 9.30
N LYS A 9 -2.22 1.65 8.54
CA LYS A 9 -2.27 1.96 7.10
C LYS A 9 -3.03 0.89 6.30
N GLN A 10 -2.81 -0.40 6.60
CA GLN A 10 -3.55 -1.47 5.93
C GLN A 10 -5.05 -1.46 6.23
N VAL A 11 -5.42 -1.25 7.49
CA VAL A 11 -6.83 -1.17 7.90
C VAL A 11 -7.50 0.06 7.27
N LYS A 12 -6.83 1.21 7.28
CA LYS A 12 -7.31 2.45 6.64
C LYS A 12 -7.46 2.29 5.12
N GLY A 13 -6.53 1.60 4.47
CA GLY A 13 -6.59 1.29 3.04
C GLY A 13 -7.78 0.38 2.70
N LYS A 14 -7.98 -0.70 3.46
CA LYS A 14 -9.15 -1.58 3.32
C LYS A 14 -10.47 -0.83 3.55
N LEU A 15 -10.52 0.03 4.56
CA LEU A 15 -11.69 0.88 4.82
C LEU A 15 -11.98 1.84 3.68
N LYS A 16 -10.96 2.49 3.10
CA LYS A 16 -11.13 3.33 1.90
C LYS A 16 -11.56 2.54 0.67
N GLU A 17 -11.04 1.33 0.46
CA GLU A 17 -11.51 0.44 -0.63
C GLU A 17 -12.99 0.08 -0.43
N SER A 18 -13.35 -0.43 0.75
CA SER A 18 -14.75 -0.81 1.04
C SER A 18 -15.69 0.38 1.01
N ALA A 19 -15.31 1.51 1.61
CA ALA A 19 -16.15 2.70 1.58
C ALA A 19 -16.25 3.28 0.17
N GLY A 20 -15.18 3.29 -0.63
CA GLY A 20 -15.22 3.81 -2.01
C GLY A 20 -16.07 2.95 -2.92
N SER A 21 -15.98 1.62 -2.79
CA SER A 21 -16.86 0.71 -3.52
C SER A 21 -18.31 0.77 -3.03
N ALA A 22 -18.56 1.00 -1.73
CA ALA A 22 -19.90 1.10 -1.17
C ALA A 22 -20.59 2.44 -1.50
N THR A 23 -19.85 3.56 -1.53
CA THR A 23 -20.40 4.87 -1.86
C THR A 23 -20.41 5.16 -3.37
N GLY A 24 -19.83 4.27 -4.19
CA GLY A 24 -19.69 4.47 -5.63
C GLY A 24 -18.68 5.56 -6.01
N ASP A 25 -17.81 5.96 -5.08
CA ASP A 25 -16.83 7.02 -5.30
C ASP A 25 -15.59 6.47 -6.00
N LYS A 26 -15.63 6.54 -7.34
CA LYS A 26 -14.55 6.08 -8.22
C LYS A 26 -13.21 6.75 -7.92
N ARG A 27 -13.19 7.97 -7.35
CA ARG A 27 -11.92 8.63 -6.99
C ARG A 27 -11.28 7.93 -5.80
N MET A 28 -12.06 7.61 -4.76
CA MET A 28 -11.54 6.95 -3.58
C MET A 28 -11.04 5.53 -3.87
N GLU A 29 -11.74 4.80 -4.75
CA GLU A 29 -11.28 3.47 -5.19
C GLU A 29 -10.00 3.55 -6.05
N ALA A 30 -9.91 4.55 -6.94
CA ALA A 30 -8.73 4.79 -7.77
C ALA A 30 -7.50 5.19 -6.93
N GLU A 31 -7.66 6.10 -5.97
CA GLU A 31 -6.60 6.49 -5.04
C GLU A 31 -6.11 5.30 -4.21
N GLY A 32 -7.04 4.49 -3.67
CA GLY A 32 -6.70 3.29 -2.91
C GLY A 32 -5.90 2.28 -3.73
N ARG A 33 -6.30 2.01 -4.98
CA ARG A 33 -5.54 1.14 -5.90
C ARG A 33 -4.19 1.72 -6.28
N ALA A 34 -4.10 3.02 -6.55
CA ALA A 34 -2.87 3.70 -6.90
C ALA A 34 -1.84 3.67 -5.74
N GLU A 35 -2.28 3.90 -4.50
CA GLU A 35 -1.43 3.75 -3.31
C GLU A 35 -0.95 2.30 -3.14
N LYS A 36 -1.84 1.31 -3.36
CA LYS A 36 -1.49 -0.12 -3.30
C LYS A 36 -0.43 -0.49 -4.34
N LEU A 37 -0.58 0.01 -5.57
CA LEU A 37 0.33 -0.27 -6.68
C LEU A 37 1.69 0.37 -6.43
N THR A 38 1.70 1.65 -6.05
CA THR A 38 2.93 2.38 -5.70
C THR A 38 3.65 1.72 -4.53
N GLY A 39 2.91 1.30 -3.50
CA GLY A 39 3.45 0.56 -2.36
C GLY A 39 4.07 -0.77 -2.75
N LYS A 40 3.42 -1.55 -3.63
CA LYS A 40 3.99 -2.81 -4.17
C LYS A 40 5.25 -2.56 -5.00
N ILE A 41 5.27 -1.50 -5.81
CA ILE A 41 6.44 -1.12 -6.62
C ILE A 41 7.59 -0.72 -5.71
N GLN A 42 7.35 0.11 -4.68
CA GLN A 42 8.36 0.45 -3.68
C GLN A 42 8.85 -0.79 -2.94
N GLU A 43 7.98 -1.67 -2.47
CA GLU A 43 8.37 -2.88 -1.74
C GLU A 43 9.19 -3.83 -2.63
N SER A 44 8.83 -3.94 -3.91
CA SER A 44 9.56 -4.77 -4.89
C SER A 44 10.91 -4.15 -5.23
N ALA A 45 10.98 -2.83 -5.44
CA ALA A 45 12.22 -2.10 -5.66
C ALA A 45 13.13 -2.14 -4.43
N GLU A 46 12.56 -2.07 -3.23
CA GLU A 46 13.27 -2.18 -1.97
C GLU A 46 13.77 -3.60 -1.74
N LYS A 47 12.96 -4.64 -2.02
CA LYS A 47 13.42 -6.04 -2.04
C LYS A 47 14.52 -6.28 -3.06
N ALA A 48 14.39 -5.76 -4.27
CA ALA A 48 15.39 -5.88 -5.33
C ALA A 48 16.69 -5.17 -4.93
N ARG A 49 16.59 -3.93 -4.41
CA ARG A 49 17.74 -3.21 -3.85
C ARG A 49 18.36 -3.97 -2.69
N LYS A 50 17.56 -4.48 -1.75
CA LYS A 50 18.03 -5.25 -0.59
C LYS A 50 18.71 -6.56 -0.99
N ASN A 51 18.24 -7.23 -2.03
CA ASN A 51 18.87 -8.44 -2.57
C ASN A 51 20.14 -8.11 -3.37
N LEU A 52 20.19 -6.98 -4.08
CA LEU A 52 21.40 -6.52 -4.76
C LEU A 52 22.47 -5.98 -3.80
N SER A 53 22.05 -5.32 -2.72
CA SER A 53 22.94 -4.69 -1.74
C SER A 53 23.25 -5.58 -0.54
N GLY A 54 22.59 -6.73 -0.40
CA GLY A 54 22.75 -7.68 0.70
C GLY A 54 23.76 -8.80 0.44
N GLY A 55 24.46 -8.76 -0.71
CA GLY A 55 25.59 -9.63 -1.00
C GLY A 55 26.90 -9.11 -0.40
N ARG A 56 26.99 -9.04 0.93
CA ARG A 56 28.25 -9.12 1.68
C ARG A 56 28.00 -9.35 3.16
#